data_AF-F0VQM3-F1
#
_entry.id   AF-F0VQM3-F1
#
_cell.length_a   1.000
_cell.length_b   1.000
_cell.length_c   1.000
_cell.angle_alpha   90.00
_cell.angle_beta   90.00
_cell.angle_gamma   90.00
#
_symmetry.space_group_name_H-M   'P 1'
#
loop_
_entity.id
_entity.type
_entity.pdbx_description
1 polymer ?
#
loop_
_entity_poly.entity_id
_entity_poly.type
_entity_poly.pdbx_seq_one_letter_code
_entity_poly.pdbx_strand_id
1 'polypeptide(L)'
;MSLFGAKPQAQPSSTGLFGSSSGGGGGLFSSASSAPPSSSPSLGLFSSTSSSLAPSSSAPSSLSSLPLHQQQYVEAVSRRTQQTEALLSDQNRSMVNFLYQFDPAHAASHKNAVLENQLQSFALENPVEGSALLTKWRKASSRNADPQSCLIVPVRGVQELSARVKMVAQATELLAETLGTVAKDTERLMARNDQMREKLDLVRQRHTSLGHEFIKVVNLIENVAVSRGVAEKNPRSEAANAQILASLEEEFPWEEWQRRIDLLRVWLPTLHRTSATATGFPCPSVDESVTPAAGLGKEQEESLVEILSAQTEAVEATTQSLANTEQDVERLESAVKSRRRKGAR
;
A
#
# COMPACT_ATOMS: atom_id res chain seq x y z
N MET A 1 17.37 36.86 -20.74
CA MET A 1 18.45 36.11 -21.39
C MET A 1 18.15 34.63 -21.21
N SER A 2 17.64 33.99 -22.26
CA SER A 2 17.52 32.53 -22.40
C SER A 2 18.89 31.86 -22.54
N LEU A 3 18.93 30.52 -22.44
CA LEU A 3 19.94 29.52 -22.90
C LEU A 3 20.23 28.56 -21.73
N PHE A 4 19.89 27.27 -21.67
CA PHE A 4 19.55 26.16 -22.58
C PHE A 4 18.68 25.16 -21.74
N GLY A 5 17.85 24.24 -22.26
CA GLY A 5 17.87 23.51 -23.52
C GLY A 5 17.99 22.00 -23.23
N ALA A 6 16.90 21.26 -23.47
CA ALA A 6 16.70 19.83 -23.16
C ALA A 6 17.44 18.85 -24.09
N LYS A 7 17.71 17.61 -23.61
CA LYS A 7 17.26 16.34 -24.24
C LYS A 7 17.68 15.07 -23.46
N PRO A 8 16.81 14.04 -23.37
CA PRO A 8 17.18 12.67 -23.00
C PRO A 8 17.55 11.84 -24.24
N GLN A 9 18.50 10.91 -24.10
CA GLN A 9 18.90 9.97 -25.14
C GLN A 9 18.62 8.54 -24.66
N ALA A 10 17.67 7.88 -25.32
CA ALA A 10 17.47 6.44 -25.28
C ALA A 10 18.09 5.83 -26.54
N GLN A 11 18.69 4.64 -26.43
CA GLN A 11 18.68 3.61 -27.48
C GLN A 11 19.14 2.23 -26.94
N PRO A 12 18.80 1.13 -27.65
CA PRO A 12 18.52 -0.18 -27.08
C PRO A 12 19.61 -1.23 -27.36
N SER A 13 19.55 -2.38 -26.68
CA SER A 13 20.12 -3.62 -27.22
C SER A 13 19.32 -4.84 -26.79
N SER A 14 18.75 -5.49 -27.79
CA SER A 14 18.18 -6.83 -27.76
C SER A 14 19.19 -7.81 -28.34
N THR A 15 19.51 -8.90 -27.65
CA THR A 15 19.95 -10.16 -28.30
C THR A 15 19.69 -11.32 -27.35
N GLY A 16 18.80 -12.23 -27.75
CA GLY A 16 18.47 -13.43 -26.98
C GLY A 16 19.51 -14.54 -27.15
N LEU A 17 19.41 -15.58 -26.32
CA LEU A 17 19.96 -16.90 -26.64
C LEU A 17 19.18 -17.99 -25.89
N PHE A 18 18.92 -19.08 -26.62
CA PHE A 18 18.11 -20.25 -26.29
C PHE A 18 18.55 -21.01 -25.03
N GLY A 19 17.60 -21.73 -24.43
CA GLY A 19 17.83 -22.74 -23.40
C GLY A 19 16.60 -23.61 -23.13
N SER A 20 16.18 -24.37 -24.14
CA SER A 20 15.23 -25.48 -24.03
C SER A 20 15.79 -26.58 -23.12
N SER A 21 15.00 -27.09 -22.18
CA SER A 21 15.09 -28.50 -21.78
C SER A 21 13.69 -29.05 -21.50
N SER A 22 13.30 -29.96 -22.39
CA SER A 22 12.17 -30.86 -22.31
C SER A 22 12.59 -32.15 -21.59
N GLY A 23 11.73 -32.64 -20.70
CA GLY A 23 11.70 -34.01 -20.18
C GLY A 23 10.69 -34.05 -19.04
N GLY A 24 9.56 -34.77 -19.07
CA GLY A 24 9.23 -35.98 -19.81
C GLY A 24 9.17 -37.16 -18.83
N GLY A 25 7.97 -37.51 -18.37
CA GLY A 25 7.66 -38.69 -17.52
C GLY A 25 7.17 -38.29 -16.12
N GLY A 26 5.99 -38.67 -15.63
CA GLY A 26 5.02 -39.65 -16.08
C GLY A 26 4.60 -40.54 -14.90
N GLY A 27 3.39 -40.29 -14.36
CA GLY A 27 2.61 -41.24 -13.53
C GLY A 27 3.11 -41.44 -12.09
N LEU A 28 2.32 -41.84 -11.10
CA LEU A 28 1.04 -42.54 -11.05
C LEU A 28 0.46 -42.29 -9.64
N PHE A 29 -0.78 -41.83 -9.50
CA PHE A 29 -1.74 -42.34 -8.51
C PHE A 29 -3.11 -41.73 -8.84
N SER A 30 -3.97 -42.58 -9.38
CA SER A 30 -5.39 -42.35 -9.58
C SER A 30 -6.16 -43.20 -8.59
N SER A 31 -7.16 -42.60 -7.94
CA SER A 31 -8.37 -43.32 -7.58
C SER A 31 -9.51 -42.32 -7.38
N ALA A 32 -10.57 -42.52 -8.16
CA ALA A 32 -11.90 -41.94 -8.07
C ALA A 32 -12.48 -42.09 -6.64
N SER A 33 -13.44 -41.31 -6.18
CA SER A 33 -14.85 -41.39 -6.63
C SER A 33 -15.72 -40.31 -5.97
N SER A 34 -16.70 -39.81 -6.75
CA SER A 34 -18.08 -39.44 -6.39
C SER A 34 -18.39 -38.45 -5.25
N ALA A 35 -18.99 -37.32 -5.68
CA ALA A 35 -20.01 -36.46 -5.05
C ALA A 35 -21.05 -37.19 -4.14
N PRO A 36 -21.79 -36.50 -3.22
CA PRO A 36 -22.36 -35.15 -3.38
C PRO A 36 -22.33 -34.21 -2.15
N PRO A 37 -22.64 -32.91 -2.29
CA PRO A 37 -22.86 -32.02 -1.16
C PRO A 37 -24.34 -31.63 -0.94
N SER A 38 -24.75 -31.67 0.33
CA SER A 38 -26.03 -31.18 0.83
C SER A 38 -25.87 -29.85 1.58
N SER A 39 -26.60 -28.84 1.11
CA SER A 39 -27.33 -27.80 1.86
C SER A 39 -26.66 -27.05 3.03
N SER A 40 -26.48 -25.74 2.84
CA SER A 40 -26.81 -24.71 3.85
C SER A 40 -27.20 -23.40 3.14
N PRO A 41 -28.08 -22.57 3.74
CA PRO A 41 -28.92 -21.61 3.02
C PRO A 41 -28.28 -20.22 2.96
N SER A 42 -28.29 -19.61 1.78
CA SER A 42 -28.02 -18.18 1.61
C SER A 42 -29.23 -17.54 0.94
N LEU A 43 -29.91 -16.68 1.69
CA LEU A 43 -30.89 -15.72 1.20
C LEU A 43 -30.27 -14.88 0.07
N GLY A 44 -30.92 -14.89 -1.08
CA GLY A 44 -30.60 -14.04 -2.22
C GLY A 44 -31.84 -13.88 -3.08
N LEU A 45 -32.71 -12.96 -2.69
CA LEU A 45 -33.74 -12.40 -3.56
C LEU A 45 -33.04 -11.76 -4.77
N PHE A 46 -33.66 -11.89 -5.95
CA PHE A 46 -33.30 -11.29 -7.24
C PHE A 46 -32.29 -12.09 -8.09
N SER A 47 -32.82 -13.07 -8.83
CA SER A 47 -32.26 -13.50 -10.11
C SER A 47 -33.28 -13.24 -11.21
N SER A 48 -32.96 -12.29 -12.09
CA SER A 48 -33.67 -12.00 -13.33
C SER A 48 -33.15 -12.93 -14.42
N THR A 49 -33.96 -13.94 -14.78
CA THR A 49 -33.77 -14.72 -16.01
C THR A 49 -34.04 -13.84 -17.23
N SER A 50 -32.97 -13.54 -17.96
CA SER A 50 -32.97 -13.21 -19.37
C SER A 50 -33.56 -14.39 -20.16
N SER A 51 -34.70 -14.16 -20.81
CA SER A 51 -35.25 -15.05 -21.83
C SER A 51 -35.30 -14.30 -23.15
N SER A 52 -34.62 -14.89 -24.14
CA SER A 52 -34.44 -14.45 -25.52
C SER A 52 -35.75 -14.19 -26.27
N LEU A 53 -35.81 -13.04 -26.96
CA LEU A 53 -36.83 -12.69 -27.94
C LEU A 53 -36.65 -13.52 -29.22
N ALA A 54 -37.71 -14.23 -29.62
CA ALA A 54 -37.97 -14.59 -31.00
C ALA A 54 -39.03 -13.60 -31.56
N PRO A 55 -38.91 -13.12 -32.80
CA PRO A 55 -39.89 -12.21 -33.38
C PRO A 55 -41.04 -13.04 -33.98
N SER A 56 -42.19 -13.09 -33.30
CA SER A 56 -43.41 -13.63 -33.90
C SER A 56 -44.47 -12.55 -34.01
N SER A 57 -44.69 -12.14 -35.25
CA SER A 57 -45.81 -11.38 -35.77
C SER A 57 -47.17 -11.95 -35.33
N SER A 58 -48.06 -11.03 -34.95
CA SER A 58 -49.52 -11.06 -35.11
C SER A 58 -50.28 -12.38 -34.84
N ALA A 59 -51.01 -12.42 -33.72
CA ALA A 59 -52.27 -13.15 -33.59
C ALA A 59 -53.18 -12.48 -32.53
N PRO A 60 -54.36 -11.94 -32.89
CA PRO A 60 -55.35 -11.46 -31.93
C PRO A 60 -56.45 -12.52 -31.80
N SER A 61 -56.32 -13.52 -30.91
CA SER A 61 -57.41 -14.47 -30.63
C SER A 61 -57.15 -15.28 -29.37
N SER A 62 -58.17 -15.35 -28.50
CA SER A 62 -58.34 -16.24 -27.33
C SER A 62 -57.99 -15.74 -25.91
N LEU A 63 -57.95 -14.42 -25.67
CA LEU A 63 -58.07 -13.93 -24.28
C LEU A 63 -59.41 -14.32 -23.64
N SER A 64 -60.47 -14.50 -24.44
CA SER A 64 -61.85 -14.77 -24.01
C SER A 64 -62.12 -16.15 -23.39
N SER A 65 -61.14 -17.07 -23.37
CA SER A 65 -61.31 -18.44 -22.85
C SER A 65 -60.85 -18.65 -21.41
N LEU A 66 -60.20 -17.65 -20.80
CA LEU A 66 -59.68 -17.73 -19.43
C LEU A 66 -60.72 -17.24 -18.40
N PRO A 67 -60.74 -17.82 -17.19
CA PRO A 67 -61.56 -17.31 -16.08
C PRO A 67 -61.31 -15.80 -15.86
N LEU A 68 -62.37 -15.04 -15.59
CA LEU A 68 -62.35 -13.56 -15.52
C LEU A 68 -61.18 -12.99 -14.69
N HIS A 69 -60.85 -13.63 -13.56
CA HIS A 69 -59.73 -13.22 -12.70
C HIS A 69 -58.37 -13.39 -13.38
N GLN A 70 -58.19 -14.44 -14.16
CA GLN A 70 -56.94 -14.72 -14.88
C GLN A 70 -56.77 -13.78 -16.07
N GLN A 71 -57.86 -13.38 -16.74
CA GLN A 71 -57.85 -12.28 -17.71
C GLN A 71 -57.42 -10.96 -17.08
N GLN A 72 -58.02 -10.57 -15.94
CA GLN A 72 -57.67 -9.34 -15.24
C GLN A 72 -56.21 -9.33 -14.77
N TYR A 73 -55.68 -10.48 -14.32
CA TYR A 73 -54.28 -10.61 -13.95
C TYR A 73 -53.34 -10.44 -15.14
N VAL A 74 -53.63 -11.10 -16.28
CA VAL A 74 -52.81 -10.98 -17.50
C VAL A 74 -52.88 -9.56 -18.08
N GLU A 75 -54.05 -8.90 -18.05
CA GLU A 75 -54.18 -7.49 -18.44
C GLU A 75 -53.44 -6.55 -17.49
N ALA A 76 -53.49 -6.79 -16.17
CA ALA A 76 -52.76 -6.00 -15.19
C ALA A 76 -51.24 -6.17 -15.34
N VAL A 77 -50.77 -7.40 -15.59
CA VAL A 77 -49.36 -7.68 -15.89
C VAL A 77 -48.97 -7.03 -17.22
N SER A 78 -49.74 -7.22 -18.28
CA SER A 78 -49.48 -6.59 -19.59
C SER A 78 -49.42 -5.07 -19.50
N ARG A 79 -50.34 -4.42 -18.76
CA ARG A 79 -50.30 -2.97 -18.53
C ARG A 79 -49.06 -2.57 -17.74
N ARG A 80 -48.68 -3.34 -16.72
CA ARG A 80 -47.47 -3.08 -15.94
C ARG A 80 -46.22 -3.23 -16.80
N THR A 81 -46.15 -4.27 -17.64
CA THR A 81 -45.04 -4.51 -18.55
C THR A 81 -44.92 -3.40 -19.59
N GLN A 82 -46.04 -2.97 -20.20
CA GLN A 82 -46.06 -1.83 -21.11
C GLN A 82 -45.69 -0.51 -20.43
N GLN A 83 -46.11 -0.30 -19.17
CA GLN A 83 -45.68 0.87 -18.38
C GLN A 83 -44.18 0.82 -18.06
N THR A 84 -43.63 -0.33 -17.68
CA THR A 84 -42.19 -0.47 -17.46
C THR A 84 -41.39 -0.31 -18.76
N GLU A 85 -41.91 -0.82 -19.88
CA GLU A 85 -41.29 -0.69 -21.19
C GLU A 85 -41.36 0.75 -21.70
N ALA A 86 -42.45 1.48 -21.40
CA ALA A 86 -42.55 2.92 -21.64
C ALA A 86 -41.65 3.76 -20.73
N LEU A 87 -41.40 3.35 -19.48
CA LEU A 87 -40.43 3.99 -18.59
C LEU A 87 -38.97 3.72 -18.99
N LEU A 88 -38.71 2.58 -19.63
CA LEU A 88 -37.41 2.19 -20.15
C LEU A 88 -37.16 2.72 -21.58
N SER A 89 -38.21 3.14 -22.30
CA SER A 89 -38.08 3.72 -23.64
C SER A 89 -37.62 5.18 -23.59
N ASP A 90 -36.87 5.58 -24.64
CA ASP A 90 -36.21 6.89 -24.81
C ASP A 90 -37.12 8.13 -24.68
N GLN A 91 -38.44 7.96 -24.60
CA GLN A 91 -39.40 9.06 -24.55
C GLN A 91 -39.61 9.63 -23.14
N ASN A 92 -39.32 8.87 -22.07
CA ASN A 92 -39.37 9.41 -20.71
C ASN A 92 -38.07 10.15 -20.35
N ARG A 93 -37.91 11.34 -20.92
CA ARG A 93 -36.84 12.30 -20.62
C ARG A 93 -36.91 12.90 -19.20
N SER A 94 -37.82 12.43 -18.34
CA SER A 94 -37.93 12.92 -16.98
C SER A 94 -36.60 12.72 -16.24
N MET A 95 -35.99 13.81 -15.76
CA MET A 95 -34.74 13.73 -14.99
C MET A 95 -34.92 12.81 -13.78
N VAL A 96 -34.06 11.80 -13.67
CA VAL A 96 -34.11 10.78 -12.63
C VAL A 96 -33.52 11.34 -11.33
N ASN A 97 -32.37 12.01 -11.39
CA ASN A 97 -31.79 12.74 -10.25
C ASN A 97 -30.52 13.52 -10.62
N PHE A 98 -29.94 14.21 -9.64
CA PHE A 98 -28.57 14.74 -9.71
C PHE A 98 -27.58 13.76 -9.06
N LEU A 99 -26.40 13.62 -9.66
CA LEU A 99 -25.31 12.77 -9.15
C LEU A 99 -24.00 13.56 -9.10
N TYR A 100 -23.13 13.15 -8.20
CA TYR A 100 -21.83 13.77 -7.96
C TYR A 100 -20.76 13.13 -8.86
N GLN A 101 -19.89 13.94 -9.45
CA GLN A 101 -18.76 13.50 -10.25
C GLN A 101 -17.53 14.33 -9.90
N PHE A 102 -16.39 13.66 -9.72
CA PHE A 102 -15.13 14.37 -9.53
C PHE A 102 -14.69 15.08 -10.82
N ASP A 103 -14.32 16.36 -10.71
CA ASP A 103 -13.77 17.17 -11.78
C ASP A 103 -12.25 17.27 -11.63
N PRO A 104 -11.45 16.55 -12.45
CA PRO A 104 -10.00 16.58 -12.36
C PRO A 104 -9.40 17.94 -12.73
N ALA A 105 -10.17 18.82 -13.38
CA ALA A 105 -9.73 20.18 -13.71
C ALA A 105 -9.94 21.18 -12.56
N HIS A 106 -10.50 20.74 -11.42
CA HIS A 106 -10.83 21.61 -10.28
C HIS A 106 -11.64 22.87 -10.65
N ALA A 107 -12.49 22.74 -11.68
CA ALA A 107 -13.36 23.82 -12.17
C ALA A 107 -14.83 23.56 -11.84
N ALA A 108 -15.10 22.69 -10.85
CA ALA A 108 -16.45 22.24 -10.53
C ALA A 108 -17.33 23.40 -10.06
N SER A 109 -16.79 24.33 -9.28
CA SER A 109 -17.49 25.53 -8.82
C SER A 109 -18.03 26.35 -10.01
N HIS A 110 -17.19 26.62 -11.01
CA HIS A 110 -17.60 27.36 -12.21
C HIS A 110 -18.64 26.59 -13.03
N LYS A 111 -18.41 25.29 -13.26
CA LYS A 111 -19.33 24.44 -14.04
C LYS A 111 -20.69 24.27 -13.35
N ASN A 112 -20.71 24.16 -12.02
CA ASN A 112 -21.93 24.12 -11.22
C ASN A 112 -22.70 25.45 -11.29
N ALA A 113 -22.01 26.59 -11.25
CA ALA A 113 -22.63 27.91 -11.43
C ALA A 113 -23.23 28.09 -12.84
N VAL A 114 -22.54 27.59 -13.88
CA VAL A 114 -23.08 27.59 -15.25
C VAL A 114 -24.35 26.74 -15.33
N LEU A 115 -24.35 25.55 -14.72
CA LEU A 115 -25.53 24.68 -14.68
C LEU A 115 -26.69 25.33 -13.91
N GLU A 116 -26.41 26.01 -12.80
CA GLU A 116 -27.42 26.76 -12.06
C GLU A 116 -28.09 27.83 -12.93
N ASN A 117 -27.30 28.62 -13.64
CA ASN A 117 -27.80 29.66 -14.53
C ASN A 117 -28.69 29.08 -15.65
N GLN A 118 -28.31 27.93 -16.21
CA GLN A 118 -29.11 27.22 -17.22
C GLN A 118 -30.44 26.70 -16.64
N LEU A 119 -30.44 26.21 -15.40
CA LEU A 119 -31.66 25.76 -14.73
C LEU A 119 -32.57 26.95 -14.36
N GLN A 120 -32.00 28.10 -14.02
CA GLN A 120 -32.75 29.33 -13.77
C GLN A 120 -33.43 29.84 -15.05
N SER A 121 -32.72 29.86 -16.19
CA SER A 121 -33.33 30.24 -17.47
C SER A 121 -34.42 29.26 -17.90
N PHE A 122 -34.21 27.95 -17.72
CA PHE A 122 -35.22 26.93 -18.02
C PHE A 122 -36.48 27.07 -17.15
N ALA A 123 -36.35 27.49 -15.88
CA ALA A 123 -37.49 27.74 -15.01
C ALA A 123 -38.32 28.96 -15.41
N LEU A 124 -37.74 29.94 -16.12
CA LEU A 124 -38.48 31.07 -16.68
C LEU A 124 -39.31 30.65 -17.91
N GLU A 125 -38.79 29.74 -18.72
CA GLU A 125 -39.47 29.21 -19.91
C GLU A 125 -40.55 28.17 -19.55
N ASN A 126 -40.27 27.30 -18.57
CA ASN A 126 -41.14 26.22 -18.13
C ASN A 126 -41.35 26.27 -16.61
N PRO A 127 -42.33 27.04 -16.10
CA PRO A 127 -42.43 27.34 -14.68
C PRO A 127 -42.73 26.13 -13.79
N VAL A 128 -43.50 25.16 -14.27
CA VAL A 128 -43.88 23.97 -13.47
C VAL A 128 -42.72 22.97 -13.39
N GLU A 129 -42.12 22.60 -14.52
CA GLU A 129 -41.04 21.60 -14.56
C GLU A 129 -39.70 22.18 -14.11
N GLY A 130 -39.36 23.40 -14.54
CA GLY A 130 -38.09 24.03 -14.21
C GLY A 130 -37.96 24.40 -12.74
N SER A 131 -39.03 24.86 -12.08
CA SER A 131 -39.00 25.14 -10.63
C SER A 131 -38.77 23.87 -9.80
N ALA A 132 -39.35 22.74 -10.20
CA ALA A 132 -39.15 21.44 -9.56
C ALA A 132 -37.71 20.91 -9.76
N LEU A 133 -37.10 21.13 -10.92
CA LEU A 133 -35.71 20.73 -11.18
C LEU A 133 -34.70 21.61 -10.43
N LEU A 134 -34.94 22.92 -10.42
CA LEU A 134 -34.10 23.89 -9.73
C LEU A 134 -34.11 23.68 -8.20
N THR A 135 -35.26 23.33 -7.61
CA THR A 135 -35.33 22.96 -6.19
C THR A 135 -34.58 21.68 -5.88
N LYS A 136 -34.67 20.65 -6.74
CA LYS A 136 -33.84 19.44 -6.63
C LYS A 136 -32.35 19.74 -6.74
N TRP A 137 -31.95 20.61 -7.66
CA TRP A 137 -30.55 21.01 -7.83
C TRP A 137 -30.03 21.75 -6.60
N ARG A 138 -30.78 22.73 -6.07
CA ARG A 138 -30.40 23.45 -4.84
C ARG A 138 -30.21 22.50 -3.65
N LYS A 139 -31.04 21.47 -3.54
CA LYS A 139 -30.91 20.42 -2.52
C LYS A 139 -29.66 19.54 -2.74
N ALA A 140 -29.29 19.25 -3.98
CA ALA A 140 -28.04 18.55 -4.30
C ALA A 140 -26.82 19.43 -4.05
N SER A 141 -26.91 20.72 -4.36
CA SER A 141 -25.86 21.71 -4.13
C SER A 141 -25.57 21.90 -2.64
N SER A 142 -26.60 22.03 -1.81
CA SER A 142 -26.42 22.14 -0.35
C SER A 142 -25.86 20.88 0.32
N ARG A 143 -25.96 19.72 -0.34
CA ARG A 143 -25.41 18.43 0.12
C ARG A 143 -24.04 18.11 -0.48
N ASN A 144 -23.51 18.96 -1.35
CA ASN A 144 -22.21 18.74 -1.95
C ASN A 144 -21.10 18.95 -0.91
N ALA A 145 -20.38 17.87 -0.57
CA ALA A 145 -19.32 17.91 0.43
C ALA A 145 -18.08 18.70 -0.03
N ASP A 146 -17.83 18.77 -1.34
CA ASP A 146 -16.71 19.52 -1.91
C ASP A 146 -17.11 20.28 -3.18
N PRO A 147 -17.57 21.53 -3.06
CA PRO A 147 -17.99 22.34 -4.20
C PRO A 147 -16.88 22.69 -5.21
N GLN A 148 -15.60 22.54 -4.83
CA GLN A 148 -14.47 22.91 -5.70
C GLN A 148 -14.06 21.77 -6.64
N SER A 149 -14.17 20.52 -6.16
CA SER A 149 -13.80 19.33 -6.94
C SER A 149 -14.99 18.50 -7.42
N CYS A 150 -16.18 18.70 -6.84
CA CYS A 150 -17.33 17.85 -7.12
C CYS A 150 -18.38 18.56 -7.97
N LEU A 151 -18.62 18.01 -9.14
CA LEU A 151 -19.55 18.49 -10.15
C LEU A 151 -20.90 17.79 -9.99
N ILE A 152 -21.98 18.58 -10.05
CA ILE A 152 -23.35 18.09 -9.96
C ILE A 152 -23.86 17.85 -11.38
N VAL A 153 -24.01 16.58 -11.76
CA VAL A 153 -24.40 16.18 -13.10
C VAL A 153 -25.86 15.72 -13.11
N PRO A 154 -26.73 16.32 -13.95
CA PRO A 154 -28.09 15.81 -14.14
C PRO A 154 -28.06 14.46 -14.87
N VAL A 155 -28.91 13.52 -14.46
CA VAL A 155 -29.08 12.22 -15.12
C VAL A 155 -30.54 12.04 -15.54
N ARG A 156 -30.74 11.70 -16.82
CA ARG A 156 -32.04 11.55 -17.47
C ARG A 156 -32.28 10.08 -17.85
N GLY A 157 -33.36 9.52 -17.31
CA GLY A 157 -33.74 8.13 -17.55
C GLY A 157 -32.76 7.08 -17.01
N VAL A 158 -33.11 5.82 -17.24
CA VAL A 158 -32.32 4.65 -16.81
C VAL A 158 -31.12 4.41 -17.74
N GLN A 159 -31.19 4.86 -19.00
CA GLN A 159 -30.12 4.65 -19.97
C GLN A 159 -28.85 5.45 -19.63
N GLU A 160 -28.96 6.75 -19.32
CA GLU A 160 -27.80 7.55 -18.87
C GLU A 160 -27.22 7.01 -17.55
N LEU A 161 -28.09 6.54 -16.64
CA LEU A 161 -27.66 5.88 -15.42
C LEU A 161 -26.84 4.61 -15.74
N SER A 162 -27.32 3.77 -16.65
CA SER A 162 -26.62 2.55 -17.07
C SER A 162 -25.28 2.85 -17.75
N ALA A 163 -25.21 3.90 -18.59
CA ALA A 163 -23.97 4.35 -19.22
C ALA A 163 -22.95 4.79 -18.17
N ARG A 164 -23.41 5.50 -17.13
CA ARG A 164 -22.55 5.94 -16.04
C ARG A 164 -22.08 4.79 -15.15
N VAL A 165 -22.93 3.80 -14.87
CA VAL A 165 -22.51 2.58 -14.16
C VAL A 165 -21.40 1.87 -14.93
N LYS A 166 -21.52 1.78 -16.27
CA LYS A 166 -20.45 1.21 -17.13
C LYS A 166 -19.16 2.03 -17.07
N MET A 167 -19.24 3.36 -17.11
CA MET A 167 -18.06 4.23 -16.97
C MET A 167 -17.37 4.07 -15.61
N VAL A 168 -18.16 3.99 -14.52
CA VAL A 168 -17.60 3.77 -13.18
C VAL A 168 -16.92 2.40 -13.12
N ALA A 169 -17.52 1.35 -13.68
CA ALA A 169 -16.91 0.02 -13.75
C ALA A 169 -15.55 0.04 -14.48
N GLN A 170 -15.48 0.72 -15.63
CA GLN A 170 -14.22 0.89 -16.38
C GLN A 170 -13.18 1.70 -15.59
N ALA A 171 -13.60 2.78 -14.92
CA ALA A 171 -12.70 3.57 -14.09
C ALA A 171 -12.16 2.77 -12.90
N THR A 172 -13.00 1.93 -12.27
CA THR A 172 -12.55 1.06 -11.18
C THR A 172 -11.60 -0.04 -11.65
N GLU A 173 -11.79 -0.56 -12.86
CA GLU A 173 -10.88 -1.52 -13.48
C GLU A 173 -9.51 -0.89 -13.76
N LEU A 174 -9.48 0.29 -14.37
CA LEU A 174 -8.24 1.06 -14.56
C LEU A 174 -7.54 1.38 -13.24
N LEU A 175 -8.29 1.78 -12.20
CA LEU A 175 -7.73 2.01 -10.87
C LEU A 175 -7.12 0.73 -10.30
N ALA A 176 -7.77 -0.42 -10.43
CA ALA A 176 -7.23 -1.70 -9.98
C ALA A 176 -5.94 -2.08 -10.74
N GLU A 177 -5.89 -1.85 -12.05
CA GLU A 177 -4.68 -2.06 -12.85
C GLU A 177 -3.52 -1.15 -12.40
N THR A 178 -3.79 0.14 -12.22
CA THR A 178 -2.76 1.09 -11.74
C THR A 178 -2.27 0.72 -10.34
N LEU A 179 -3.15 0.35 -9.42
CA LEU A 179 -2.78 -0.13 -8.09
C LEU A 179 -1.91 -1.40 -8.18
N GLY A 180 -2.25 -2.32 -9.09
CA GLY A 180 -1.46 -3.51 -9.38
C GLY A 180 -0.05 -3.18 -9.91
N THR A 181 0.10 -2.13 -10.73
CA THR A 181 1.43 -1.67 -11.16
C THR A 181 2.23 -1.06 -10.02
N VAL A 182 1.60 -0.23 -9.19
CA VAL A 182 2.24 0.37 -8.01
C VAL A 182 2.71 -0.71 -7.04
N ALA A 183 1.88 -1.73 -6.77
CA ALA A 183 2.25 -2.86 -5.92
C ALA A 183 3.46 -3.64 -6.46
N LYS A 184 3.54 -3.86 -7.78
CA LYS A 184 4.71 -4.50 -8.39
C LYS A 184 5.95 -3.63 -8.29
N ASP A 185 5.81 -2.31 -8.44
CA ASP A 185 6.93 -1.39 -8.34
C ASP A 185 7.44 -1.27 -6.90
N THR A 186 6.56 -1.29 -5.90
CA THR A 186 6.96 -1.33 -4.48
C THR A 186 7.65 -2.65 -4.13
N GLU A 187 7.19 -3.79 -4.65
CA GLU A 187 7.86 -5.09 -4.48
C GLU A 187 9.28 -5.06 -5.05
N ARG A 188 9.47 -4.52 -6.26
CA ARG A 188 10.81 -4.36 -6.86
C ARG A 188 11.70 -3.44 -6.04
N LEU A 189 11.15 -2.36 -5.49
CA LEU A 189 11.90 -1.46 -4.61
C LEU A 189 12.33 -2.15 -3.31
N MET A 190 11.45 -2.95 -2.70
CA MET A 190 11.79 -3.75 -1.53
C MET A 190 12.92 -4.74 -1.83
N ALA A 191 12.80 -5.52 -2.91
CA ALA A 191 13.85 -6.46 -3.33
C ALA A 191 15.20 -5.78 -3.59
N ARG A 192 15.18 -4.57 -4.20
CA ARG A 192 16.39 -3.78 -4.40
C ARG A 192 16.97 -3.27 -3.08
N ASN A 193 16.13 -2.89 -2.13
CA ASN A 193 16.58 -2.45 -0.80
C ASN A 193 17.32 -3.57 -0.08
N ASP A 194 16.79 -4.79 -0.11
CA ASP A 194 17.42 -5.96 0.51
C ASP A 194 18.76 -6.29 -0.15
N GLN A 195 18.85 -6.23 -1.49
CA GLN A 195 20.12 -6.38 -2.20
C GLN A 195 21.14 -5.30 -1.80
N MET A 196 20.68 -4.06 -1.58
CA MET A 196 21.55 -2.98 -1.12
C MET A 196 22.05 -3.21 0.31
N ARG A 197 21.20 -3.71 1.21
CA ARG A 197 21.59 -4.07 2.59
C ARG A 197 22.68 -5.13 2.59
N GLU A 198 22.51 -6.19 1.81
CA GLU A 198 23.52 -7.26 1.69
C GLU A 198 24.86 -6.70 1.17
N LYS A 199 24.84 -5.87 0.12
CA LYS A 199 26.04 -5.21 -0.39
C LYS A 199 26.69 -4.30 0.65
N LEU A 200 25.89 -3.59 1.43
CA LEU A 200 26.39 -2.70 2.48
C LEU A 200 27.09 -3.48 3.57
N ASP A 201 26.56 -4.64 3.97
CA ASP A 201 27.21 -5.53 4.94
C ASP A 201 28.52 -6.12 4.39
N LEU A 202 28.55 -6.51 3.12
CA LEU A 202 29.80 -6.91 2.46
C LEU A 202 30.83 -5.79 2.44
N VAL A 203 30.41 -4.54 2.19
CA VAL A 203 31.31 -3.39 2.23
C VAL A 203 31.80 -3.14 3.65
N ARG A 204 30.95 -3.24 4.68
CA ARG A 204 31.37 -3.12 6.09
C ARG A 204 32.40 -4.18 6.45
N GLN A 205 32.17 -5.45 6.09
CA GLN A 205 33.11 -6.55 6.33
C GLN A 205 34.45 -6.35 5.60
N ARG A 206 34.41 -5.89 4.34
CA ARG A 206 35.62 -5.56 3.58
C ARG A 206 36.36 -4.39 4.21
N HIS A 207 35.64 -3.36 4.66
CA HIS A 207 36.23 -2.20 5.32
C HIS A 207 36.92 -2.58 6.63
N THR A 208 36.31 -3.44 7.46
CA THR A 208 36.96 -3.91 8.70
C THR A 208 38.21 -4.73 8.39
N SER A 209 38.14 -5.66 7.43
CA SER A 209 39.30 -6.44 6.99
C SER A 209 40.42 -5.56 6.42
N LEU A 210 40.10 -4.64 5.53
CA LEU A 210 41.07 -3.68 4.97
C LEU A 210 41.64 -2.76 6.05
N GLY A 211 40.83 -2.37 7.05
CA GLY A 211 41.30 -1.60 8.20
C GLY A 211 42.37 -2.36 8.99
N HIS A 212 42.16 -3.65 9.25
CA HIS A 212 43.17 -4.50 9.91
C HIS A 212 44.44 -4.66 9.07
N GLU A 213 44.32 -4.94 7.77
CA GLU A 213 45.47 -5.07 6.87
C GLU A 213 46.23 -3.74 6.74
N PHE A 214 45.52 -2.62 6.67
CA PHE A 214 46.12 -1.30 6.63
C PHE A 214 46.97 -1.02 7.89
N ILE A 215 46.43 -1.27 9.09
CA ILE A 215 47.17 -1.13 10.34
C ILE A 215 48.42 -2.02 10.34
N LYS A 216 48.30 -3.27 9.86
CA LYS A 216 49.42 -4.21 9.77
C LYS A 216 50.52 -3.72 8.83
N VAL A 217 50.15 -3.21 7.65
CA VAL A 217 51.10 -2.67 6.68
C VAL A 217 51.78 -1.42 7.20
N VAL A 218 51.04 -0.49 7.81
CA VAL A 218 51.60 0.72 8.44
C VAL A 218 52.61 0.34 9.53
N ASN A 219 52.24 -0.58 10.43
CA ASN A 219 53.15 -1.08 11.46
C ASN A 219 54.41 -1.74 10.85
N LEU A 220 54.27 -2.49 9.76
CA LEU A 220 55.42 -3.10 9.08
C LEU A 220 56.35 -2.04 8.49
N ILE A 221 55.79 -1.03 7.81
CA ILE A 221 56.55 0.09 7.22
C ILE A 221 57.31 0.84 8.31
N GLU A 222 56.66 1.18 9.42
CA GLU A 222 57.28 1.85 10.56
C GLU A 222 58.42 1.01 11.13
N ASN A 223 58.20 -0.28 11.40
CA ASN A 223 59.23 -1.17 11.92
C ASN A 223 60.43 -1.32 10.97
N VAL A 224 60.20 -1.39 9.65
CA VAL A 224 61.28 -1.46 8.67
C VAL A 224 62.03 -0.13 8.60
N ALA A 225 61.35 1.01 8.60
CA ALA A 225 61.97 2.34 8.59
C ALA A 225 62.87 2.55 9.81
N VAL A 226 62.41 2.09 10.98
CA VAL A 226 63.18 2.11 12.23
C VAL A 226 64.37 1.17 12.17
N SER A 227 64.19 -0.07 11.70
CA SER A 227 65.29 -1.05 11.59
C SER A 227 66.41 -0.62 10.64
N ARG A 228 66.08 0.22 9.64
CA ARG A 228 67.05 0.79 8.69
C ARG A 228 67.66 2.12 9.15
N GLY A 229 67.23 2.64 10.31
CA GLY A 229 67.69 3.93 10.84
C GLY A 229 67.22 5.14 10.03
N VAL A 230 66.20 4.98 9.18
CA VAL A 230 65.64 6.07 8.36
C VAL A 230 64.68 6.95 9.17
N ALA A 231 64.08 6.37 10.21
CA ALA A 231 63.20 7.06 11.14
C ALA A 231 63.44 6.55 12.58
N GLU A 232 63.21 7.41 13.57
CA GLU A 232 63.20 7.02 14.98
C GLU A 232 61.76 6.95 15.50
N LYS A 233 61.51 6.01 16.41
CA LYS A 233 60.23 5.92 17.11
C LYS A 233 60.06 7.13 17.99
N ASN A 234 58.90 7.79 17.91
CA ASN A 234 58.61 8.93 18.76
C ASN A 234 58.27 8.43 20.19
N PRO A 235 59.11 8.70 21.20
CA PRO A 235 58.93 8.14 22.55
C PRO A 235 57.64 8.65 23.21
N ARG A 236 57.17 9.84 22.82
CA ARG A 236 55.94 10.43 23.37
C ARG A 236 54.69 9.72 22.86
N SER A 237 54.67 9.30 21.59
CA SER A 237 53.54 8.53 21.04
C SER A 237 53.56 7.09 21.55
N GLU A 238 54.72 6.47 21.73
CA GLU A 238 54.80 5.13 22.31
C GLU A 238 54.35 5.11 23.77
N ALA A 239 54.77 6.10 24.58
CA ALA A 239 54.30 6.23 25.96
C ALA A 239 52.78 6.47 26.04
N ALA A 240 52.23 7.31 25.16
CA ALA A 240 50.79 7.54 25.09
C ALA A 240 50.01 6.28 24.67
N ASN A 241 50.50 5.55 23.66
CA ASN A 241 49.88 4.30 23.21
C ASN A 241 49.95 3.22 24.29
N ALA A 242 51.09 3.08 24.98
CA ALA A 242 51.25 2.15 26.08
C ALA A 242 50.31 2.48 27.25
N GLN A 243 50.12 3.76 27.57
CA GLN A 243 49.18 4.19 28.59
C GLN A 243 47.73 3.84 28.21
N ILE A 244 47.34 4.07 26.95
CA ILE A 244 45.99 3.73 26.46
C ILE A 244 45.76 2.21 26.48
N LEU A 245 46.76 1.41 26.09
CA LEU A 245 46.66 -0.05 26.14
C LEU A 245 46.57 -0.55 27.59
N ALA A 246 47.37 0.00 28.50
CA ALA A 246 47.31 -0.35 29.91
C ALA A 246 45.95 0.00 30.54
N SER A 247 45.37 1.17 30.23
CA SER A 247 44.02 1.52 30.70
C SER A 247 42.95 0.60 30.10
N LEU A 248 43.10 0.19 28.83
CA LEU A 248 42.17 -0.76 28.21
C LEU A 248 42.27 -2.16 28.83
N GLU A 249 43.47 -2.62 29.20
CA GLU A 249 43.66 -3.89 29.90
C GLU A 249 43.06 -3.86 31.32
N GLU A 250 43.13 -2.72 32.00
CA GLU A 250 42.51 -2.52 33.32
C GLU A 250 40.98 -2.46 33.24
N GLU A 251 40.43 -1.75 32.24
CA GLU A 251 38.99 -1.67 32.00
C GLU A 251 38.39 -2.99 31.47
N PHE A 252 39.18 -3.76 30.73
CA PHE A 252 38.76 -5.00 30.10
C PHE A 252 39.69 -6.17 30.45
N PRO A 253 39.64 -6.68 31.70
CA PRO A 253 40.42 -7.84 32.10
C PRO A 253 39.93 -9.07 31.32
N TRP A 254 40.67 -9.41 30.26
CA TRP A 254 40.28 -10.43 29.30
C TRP A 254 39.94 -11.76 29.95
N GLU A 255 40.69 -12.18 30.97
CA GLU A 255 40.46 -13.45 31.67
C GLU A 255 39.09 -13.52 32.37
N GLU A 256 38.64 -12.40 32.97
CA GLU A 256 37.34 -12.34 33.62
C GLU A 256 36.20 -12.35 32.59
N TRP A 257 36.36 -11.57 31.52
CA TRP A 257 35.41 -11.56 30.41
C TRP A 257 35.32 -12.91 29.72
N GLN A 258 36.45 -13.59 29.49
CA GLN A 258 36.50 -14.91 28.92
C GLN A 258 35.76 -15.91 29.81
N ARG A 259 35.99 -15.89 31.13
CA ARG A 259 35.25 -16.73 32.10
C ARG A 259 33.75 -16.48 32.03
N ARG A 260 33.30 -15.21 31.95
CA ARG A 260 31.88 -14.86 31.81
C ARG A 260 31.29 -15.34 30.48
N ILE A 261 32.02 -15.18 29.38
CA ILE A 261 31.61 -15.69 28.06
C ILE A 261 31.47 -17.21 28.07
N ASP A 262 32.44 -17.91 28.66
CA ASP A 262 32.42 -19.37 28.74
C ASP A 262 31.27 -19.87 29.63
N LEU A 263 30.97 -19.17 30.72
CA LEU A 263 29.77 -19.43 31.52
C LEU A 263 28.48 -19.24 30.71
N LEU A 264 28.34 -18.15 29.94
CA LEU A 264 27.18 -17.90 29.08
C LEU A 264 27.05 -18.95 27.96
N ARG A 265 28.16 -19.39 27.37
CA ARG A 265 28.20 -20.45 26.35
C ARG A 265 27.69 -21.80 26.88
N VAL A 266 27.86 -22.08 28.17
CA VAL A 266 27.32 -23.28 28.82
C VAL A 266 25.88 -23.05 29.28
N TRP A 267 25.58 -21.88 29.83
CA TRP A 267 24.27 -21.55 30.41
C TRP A 267 23.16 -21.42 29.37
N LEU A 268 23.41 -20.76 28.22
CA LEU A 268 22.41 -20.55 27.17
C LEU A 268 21.88 -21.87 26.57
N PRO A 269 22.73 -22.84 26.17
CA PRO A 269 22.25 -24.15 25.73
C PRO A 269 21.55 -24.94 26.85
N THR A 270 21.96 -24.74 28.10
CA THR A 270 21.33 -25.41 29.25
C THR A 270 19.92 -24.88 29.47
N LEU A 271 19.72 -23.57 29.42
CA LEU A 271 18.39 -22.93 29.46
C LEU A 271 17.49 -23.34 28.29
N HIS A 272 18.05 -23.44 27.09
CA HIS A 272 17.30 -23.87 25.91
C HIS A 272 16.87 -25.34 26.03
N ARG A 273 17.75 -26.22 26.51
CA ARG A 273 17.43 -27.64 26.76
C ARG A 273 16.48 -27.86 27.92
N THR A 274 16.54 -27.03 28.96
CA THR A 274 15.62 -27.15 30.11
C THR A 274 14.28 -26.46 29.85
N SER A 275 14.09 -25.85 28.67
CA SER A 275 12.89 -25.09 28.28
C SER A 275 12.32 -24.34 29.48
N ALA A 276 13.21 -23.59 30.16
CA ALA A 276 13.04 -23.28 31.57
C ALA A 276 11.60 -22.87 31.88
N THR A 277 10.97 -23.73 32.68
CA THR A 277 9.74 -23.64 33.48
C THR A 277 9.66 -22.37 34.34
N ALA A 278 10.14 -21.23 33.83
CA ALA A 278 10.26 -19.92 34.45
C ALA A 278 9.29 -18.91 33.83
N THR A 279 8.73 -19.17 32.65
CA THR A 279 7.40 -18.67 32.32
C THR A 279 6.44 -19.76 32.81
N GLY A 280 5.46 -19.43 33.66
CA GLY A 280 4.55 -20.41 34.28
C GLY A 280 3.59 -21.13 33.33
N PHE A 281 3.99 -21.38 32.09
CA PHE A 281 3.24 -22.10 31.08
C PHE A 281 3.97 -23.38 30.69
N PRO A 282 3.34 -24.56 30.82
CA PRO A 282 3.93 -25.79 30.34
C PRO A 282 4.13 -25.69 28.83
N CYS A 283 5.34 -26.05 28.38
CA CYS A 283 5.64 -26.28 26.97
C CYS A 283 4.73 -27.43 26.49
N PRO A 284 3.93 -27.26 25.43
CA PRO A 284 3.14 -28.37 24.91
C PRO A 284 4.10 -29.43 24.40
N SER A 285 4.04 -30.61 25.00
CA SER A 285 4.65 -31.82 24.46
C SER A 285 4.21 -32.02 23.01
N VAL A 286 5.13 -32.51 22.19
CA VAL A 286 5.06 -32.66 20.72
C VAL A 286 3.91 -33.58 20.22
N ASP A 287 3.01 -34.06 21.09
CA ASP A 287 1.98 -35.05 20.78
C ASP A 287 0.53 -34.64 21.06
N GLU A 288 0.21 -33.34 21.16
CA GLU A 288 -1.20 -32.90 21.18
C GLU A 288 -1.63 -32.21 19.88
N SER A 289 -2.32 -32.99 19.04
CA SER A 289 -3.17 -32.54 17.94
C SER A 289 -4.42 -31.81 18.45
N VAL A 290 -4.25 -30.71 19.18
CA VAL A 290 -5.33 -29.87 19.70
C VAL A 290 -4.97 -28.40 19.45
N THR A 291 -5.79 -27.77 18.60
CA THR A 291 -5.99 -26.32 18.37
C THR A 291 -5.05 -25.35 19.10
N PRO A 292 -4.40 -24.39 18.40
CA PRO A 292 -3.59 -23.35 19.02
C PRO A 292 -4.48 -22.34 19.76
N ALA A 293 -4.97 -22.71 20.94
CA ALA A 293 -5.84 -21.89 21.76
C ALA A 293 -5.02 -21.20 22.86
N ALA A 294 -4.27 -20.17 22.47
CA ALA A 294 -3.88 -19.00 23.30
C ALA A 294 -3.07 -17.96 22.50
N GLY A 295 -3.18 -17.96 21.15
CA GLY A 295 -2.67 -16.83 20.36
C GLY A 295 -3.55 -15.61 20.59
N LEU A 296 -2.95 -14.41 20.56
CA LEU A 296 -3.70 -13.17 20.43
C LEU A 296 -4.70 -13.35 19.29
N GLY A 297 -5.95 -12.89 19.48
CA GLY A 297 -6.90 -12.90 18.37
C GLY A 297 -6.31 -12.10 17.21
N LYS A 298 -6.50 -12.52 15.95
CA LYS A 298 -5.95 -11.81 14.79
C LYS A 298 -6.24 -10.30 14.79
N GLU A 299 -7.43 -9.91 15.26
CA GLU A 299 -7.81 -8.51 15.44
C GLU A 299 -6.95 -7.78 16.52
N GLN A 300 -6.59 -8.49 17.59
CA GLN A 300 -5.67 -7.97 18.61
C GLN A 300 -4.23 -7.88 18.08
N GLU A 301 -3.79 -8.83 17.26
CA GLU A 301 -2.49 -8.75 16.58
C GLU A 301 -2.44 -7.57 15.61
N GLU A 302 -3.47 -7.38 14.78
CA GLU A 302 -3.57 -6.27 13.83
C GLU A 302 -3.57 -4.91 14.55
N SER A 303 -4.38 -4.75 15.61
CA SER A 303 -4.38 -3.52 16.41
C SER A 303 -3.05 -3.26 17.13
N LEU A 304 -2.36 -4.31 17.59
CA LEU A 304 -1.01 -4.17 18.14
C LEU A 304 -0.01 -3.74 17.06
N VAL A 305 -0.10 -4.27 15.84
CA VAL A 305 0.75 -3.84 14.72
C VAL A 305 0.49 -2.36 14.38
N GLU A 306 -0.77 -1.92 14.35
CA GLU A 306 -1.11 -0.51 14.15
C GLU A 306 -0.49 0.38 15.25
N ILE A 307 -0.66 0.02 16.52
CA ILE A 307 -0.10 0.77 17.66
C ILE A 307 1.43 0.80 17.57
N LEU A 308 2.07 -0.33 17.28
CA LEU A 308 3.53 -0.41 17.16
C LEU A 308 4.05 0.40 15.96
N SER A 309 3.31 0.42 14.86
CA SER A 309 3.67 1.25 13.70
C SER A 309 3.59 2.74 14.03
N ALA A 310 2.51 3.18 14.71
CA ALA A 310 2.36 4.57 15.16
C ALA A 310 3.42 4.96 16.20
N GLN A 311 3.78 4.05 17.12
CA GLN A 311 4.87 4.27 18.06
C GLN A 311 6.22 4.38 17.35
N THR A 312 6.46 3.54 16.35
CA THR A 312 7.69 3.59 15.55
C THR A 312 7.80 4.93 14.81
N GLU A 313 6.73 5.38 14.17
CA GLU A 313 6.69 6.69 13.50
C GLU A 313 6.93 7.86 14.49
N ALA A 314 6.33 7.80 15.68
CA ALA A 314 6.56 8.82 16.72
C ALA A 314 8.01 8.83 17.23
N VAL A 315 8.63 7.66 17.39
CA VAL A 315 10.04 7.55 17.77
C VAL A 315 10.95 8.06 16.66
N GLU A 316 10.65 7.75 15.39
CA GLU A 316 11.39 8.28 14.24
C GLU A 316 11.28 9.81 14.15
N ALA A 317 10.08 10.38 14.33
CA ALA A 317 9.87 11.82 14.32
C ALA A 317 10.63 12.53 15.46
N THR A 318 10.59 11.97 16.67
CA THR A 318 11.28 12.55 17.83
C THR A 318 12.80 12.45 17.72
N THR A 319 13.32 11.31 17.25
CA THR A 319 14.76 11.13 16.99
C THR A 319 15.27 12.06 15.89
N GLN A 320 14.51 12.24 14.80
CA GLN A 320 14.85 13.20 13.76
C GLN A 320 14.81 14.65 14.25
N SER A 321 13.81 15.01 15.07
CA SER A 321 13.76 16.34 15.70
C SER A 321 14.97 16.58 16.61
N LEU A 322 15.37 15.57 17.39
CA LEU A 322 16.52 15.66 18.27
C LEU A 322 17.81 15.86 17.47
N ALA A 323 18.03 15.07 16.41
CA ALA A 323 19.18 15.24 15.52
C ALA A 323 19.24 16.64 14.89
N ASN A 324 18.10 17.21 14.49
CA ASN A 324 18.05 18.58 13.98
C ASN A 324 18.43 19.60 15.06
N THR A 325 17.93 19.43 16.29
CA THR A 325 18.28 20.33 17.41
C THR A 325 19.75 20.24 17.79
N GLU A 326 20.34 19.05 17.79
CA GLU A 326 21.79 18.86 18.02
C GLU A 326 22.60 19.59 16.96
N GLN A 327 22.24 19.44 15.68
CA GLN A 327 22.91 20.14 14.59
C GLN A 327 22.81 21.67 14.74
N ASP A 328 21.67 22.19 15.19
CA ASP A 328 21.50 23.62 15.42
C ASP A 328 22.29 24.11 16.65
N VAL A 329 22.40 23.30 17.70
CA VAL A 329 23.29 23.58 18.85
C VAL A 329 24.75 23.62 18.40
N GLU A 330 25.22 22.65 17.59
CA GLU A 330 26.59 22.67 17.05
C GLU A 330 26.87 23.93 16.22
N ARG A 331 25.90 24.35 15.40
CA ARG A 331 25.98 25.59 14.63
C ARG A 331 26.07 26.81 15.55
N LEU A 332 25.26 26.87 16.61
CA LEU A 332 25.30 27.95 17.59
C LEU A 332 26.63 27.96 18.37
N GLU A 333 27.13 26.80 18.79
CA GLU A 333 28.42 26.69 19.46
C GLU A 333 29.57 27.15 18.58
N SER A 334 29.59 26.75 17.31
CA SER A 334 30.61 27.19 16.35
C SER A 334 30.53 28.70 16.13
N ALA A 335 29.32 29.27 16.04
CA ALA A 335 29.11 30.71 15.95
C ALA A 335 29.60 31.45 17.20
N VAL A 336 29.30 30.96 18.40
CA VAL A 336 29.78 31.53 19.68
C VAL A 336 31.30 31.44 19.79
N LYS A 337 31.91 30.30 19.46
CA LYS A 337 33.37 30.10 19.41
C LYS A 337 34.03 31.08 18.42
N SER A 338 33.40 31.32 17.27
CA SER A 338 33.88 32.30 16.27
C SER A 338 33.78 33.76 16.75
N ARG A 339 32.71 34.13 17.46
CA ARG A 339 32.52 35.46 18.05
C ARG A 339 33.52 35.73 19.16
N ARG A 340 33.76 34.77 20.06
CA ARG A 340 34.77 34.88 21.12
C ARG A 340 36.19 35.08 20.55
N ARG A 341 36.53 34.40 19.44
CA ARG A 341 37.81 34.60 18.76
C ARG A 341 37.94 35.96 18.07
N LYS A 342 36.83 36.55 17.60
CA LYS A 342 36.83 37.90 16.99
C LYS A 342 36.85 39.04 18.03
N GLY A 343 36.32 38.84 19.23
CA GLY A 343 36.32 39.84 20.31
C GLY A 343 37.60 39.86 21.17
N ALA A 344 38.53 38.94 20.94
CA ALA A 344 39.81 38.85 21.66
C ALA A 344 41.02 39.34 20.84
N ARG A 345 40.78 40.03 19.72
CA ARG A 345 41.76 40.76 18.92
C ARG A 345 41.47 42.25 19.00
#